data_AF-A0A3C0UJH2-F1
#
_entry.id   AF-A0A3C0UJH2-F1
#
_cell.length_a   1.000
_cell.length_b   1.000
_cell.length_c   1.000
_cell.angle_alpha   90.00
_cell.angle_beta   90.00
_cell.angle_gamma   90.00
#
_symmetry.space_group_name_H-M   'P 1'
#
loop_
_entity.id
_entity.type
_entity.pdbx_description
1 polymer ?
#
loop_
_entity_poly.entity_id
_entity_poly.type
_entity_poly.pdbx_seq_one_letter_code
_entity_poly.pdbx_strand_id
1 'polypeptide(L)'
;MLRSNFPNSKISFLVKDYYSPVLRGFPGLDETLPISTKILASSNVFTIGKMSIDLLHTMKTNNYQLVVDFAGHGEQAFLLWLSRIKHR
;
A
#
# COMPACT_ATOMS: atom_id res chain seq x y z
N MET A 1 14.17 12.66 -0.18
CA MET A 1 15.21 11.79 -0.78
C MET A 1 14.66 10.87 -1.87
N LEU A 2 13.48 10.23 -1.71
CA LEU A 2 12.94 9.40 -2.80
C LEU A 2 12.55 10.23 -4.04
N ARG A 3 11.73 11.28 -3.85
CA ARG A 3 11.35 12.23 -4.91
C ARG A 3 12.53 12.86 -5.65
N SER A 4 13.64 13.15 -4.97
CA SER A 4 14.82 13.74 -5.62
C SER A 4 15.54 12.76 -6.55
N ASN A 5 15.50 11.46 -6.26
CA ASN A 5 16.05 10.41 -7.13
C ASN A 5 15.05 9.96 -8.21
N PHE A 6 13.75 10.16 -7.97
CA PHE A 6 12.67 9.82 -8.88
C PHE A 6 11.71 11.02 -9.06
N PRO A 7 12.15 12.11 -9.73
CA PRO A 7 11.40 13.36 -9.78
C PRO A 7 10.04 13.23 -10.46
N ASN A 8 9.91 12.29 -11.40
CA ASN A 8 8.71 12.10 -12.22
C ASN A 8 7.84 10.91 -11.77
N SER A 9 8.17 10.23 -10.67
CA SER A 9 7.38 9.08 -10.21
C SER A 9 6.07 9.51 -9.54
N LYS A 10 5.04 8.67 -9.60
CA LYS A 10 3.92 8.74 -8.65
C LYS A 10 4.26 7.87 -7.45
N ILE A 11 4.26 8.44 -6.24
CA ILE A 11 4.65 7.79 -4.99
C ILE A 11 3.40 7.70 -4.11
N SER A 12 3.05 6.46 -3.76
CA SER A 12 1.91 6.14 -2.93
C SER A 12 2.37 5.39 -1.69
N PHE A 13 1.71 5.62 -0.55
CA PHE A 13 2.11 4.99 0.72
C PHE A 13 0.93 4.26 1.36
N LEU A 14 1.08 2.94 1.54
CA LEU A 14 0.11 2.10 2.25
C LEU A 14 0.22 2.36 3.75
N VAL A 15 -0.89 2.76 4.37
CA VAL A 15 -0.88 3.22 5.76
C VAL A 15 -2.16 2.81 6.47
N LYS A 16 -2.11 2.57 7.78
CA LYS A 16 -3.34 2.41 8.57
C LYS A 16 -4.16 3.71 8.55
N ASP A 17 -5.47 3.61 8.40
CA ASP A 17 -6.39 4.74 8.28
C ASP A 17 -6.19 5.82 9.36
N TYR A 18 -5.98 5.42 10.62
CA TYR A 18 -5.70 6.33 11.73
C TYR A 18 -4.45 7.22 11.53
N TYR A 19 -3.41 6.74 10.83
CA TYR A 19 -2.18 7.51 10.57
C TYR A 19 -2.21 8.31 9.26
N SER A 20 -3.17 8.04 8.37
CA SER A 20 -3.30 8.75 7.08
C SER A 20 -3.34 10.29 7.23
N PRO A 21 -4.02 10.89 8.23
CA PRO A 21 -4.04 12.35 8.41
C PRO A 21 -2.66 12.97 8.65
N VAL A 22 -1.73 12.24 9.28
CA VAL A 22 -0.38 12.72 9.58
C VAL A 22 0.45 12.90 8.31
N LEU A 23 0.13 12.14 7.26
CA LEU A 23 0.83 12.18 5.97
C LEU A 23 0.26 13.25 5.02
N ARG A 24 -0.78 13.98 5.42
CA ARG A 24 -1.38 15.03 4.59
C ARG A 24 -0.37 16.15 4.35
N GLY A 25 -0.07 16.42 3.08
CA GLY A 25 0.90 17.44 2.69
C GLY A 25 2.36 17.01 2.86
N PHE A 26 2.63 15.72 3.13
CA PHE A 26 4.00 15.24 3.25
C PHE A 26 4.78 15.43 1.94
N PRO A 27 5.91 16.17 1.96
CA PRO A 27 6.67 16.44 0.75
C PRO A 27 7.22 15.17 0.09
N GLY A 28 6.87 14.95 -1.18
CA GLY A 28 7.32 13.78 -1.94
C GLY A 28 6.41 12.56 -1.85
N LEU A 29 5.22 12.70 -1.29
CA LEU A 29 4.14 11.71 -1.33
C LEU A 29 2.96 12.27 -2.13
N ASP A 30 2.48 11.52 -3.12
CA ASP A 30 1.34 11.97 -3.95
C ASP A 30 0.00 11.51 -3.39
N GLU A 31 -0.05 10.28 -2.85
CA GLU A 31 -1.27 9.74 -2.27
C GLU A 31 -1.00 8.74 -1.13
N THR A 32 -1.97 8.60 -0.23
CA THR A 32 -1.98 7.49 0.74
C THR A 32 -2.99 6.44 0.31
N LEU A 33 -2.66 5.18 0.52
CA LEU A 33 -3.57 4.05 0.42
C LEU A 33 -3.95 3.63 1.85
N PRO A 34 -5.06 4.13 2.41
CA PRO A 34 -5.45 3.76 3.77
C PRO A 34 -6.00 2.33 3.82
N ILE A 35 -5.53 1.53 4.77
CA ILE A 35 -6.13 0.25 5.16
C ILE A 35 -6.88 0.41 6.48
N SER A 36 -8.06 -0.19 6.59
CA SER A 36 -8.89 0.05 7.76
C SER A 36 -8.39 -0.72 8.97
N THR A 37 -8.01 0.01 10.02
CA THR A 37 -7.54 -0.62 11.27
C THR A 37 -8.67 -1.41 11.95
N LYS A 38 -9.92 -0.97 11.78
CA LYS A 38 -11.11 -1.68 12.26
C LYS A 38 -11.30 -3.03 11.57
N ILE A 39 -11.07 -3.09 10.25
CA ILE A 39 -11.17 -4.36 9.49
C ILE A 39 -10.05 -5.30 9.91
N LEU A 40 -8.82 -4.80 10.03
CA LEU A 40 -7.67 -5.59 10.48
C LEU A 40 -7.85 -6.16 11.89
N ALA A 41 -8.52 -5.43 12.79
CA ALA A 41 -8.81 -5.89 14.14
C ALA A 41 -10.04 -6.84 14.22
N SER A 42 -10.76 -7.04 13.12
CA SER A 42 -11.94 -7.90 13.11
C SER A 42 -11.58 -9.38 13.00
N SER A 43 -12.35 -10.26 13.64
CA SER A 43 -12.23 -11.71 13.46
C SER A 43 -12.86 -12.20 12.14
N ASN A 44 -13.38 -11.30 11.31
CA ASN A 44 -14.07 -11.66 10.07
C ASN A 44 -13.09 -11.78 8.90
N VAL A 45 -12.68 -13.02 8.63
CA VAL A 45 -11.75 -13.36 7.55
C VAL A 45 -12.25 -12.94 6.16
N PHE A 46 -13.56 -12.92 5.93
CA PHE A 46 -14.11 -12.47 4.64
C PHE A 46 -13.91 -10.96 4.44
N THR A 47 -14.04 -10.17 5.50
CA THR A 47 -13.84 -8.71 5.42
C THR A 47 -12.36 -8.37 5.19
N ILE A 48 -11.47 -9.08 5.87
CA ILE A 48 -10.02 -8.95 5.65
C ILE A 48 -9.66 -9.37 4.23
N GLY A 49 -10.17 -10.53 3.78
CA GLY A 49 -9.93 -11.02 2.42
C GLY A 49 -10.41 -10.04 1.34
N LYS A 50 -11.60 -9.45 1.53
CA LYS A 50 -12.12 -8.41 0.62
C LYS A 50 -11.20 -7.20 0.58
N MET A 51 -10.77 -6.68 1.73
CA MET A 51 -9.83 -5.55 1.80
C MET A 51 -8.51 -5.86 1.08
N SER A 52 -7.99 -7.08 1.22
CA SER A 52 -6.78 -7.53 0.50
C SER A 52 -6.98 -7.61 -1.01
N ILE A 53 -8.15 -8.09 -1.47
CA ILE A 53 -8.50 -8.13 -2.90
C ILE A 53 -8.66 -6.72 -3.46
N ASP A 54 -9.32 -5.81 -2.73
CA ASP A 54 -9.50 -4.42 -3.14
C ASP A 54 -8.13 -3.73 -3.27
N LEU A 55 -7.23 -3.93 -2.29
CA LEU A 55 -5.86 -3.42 -2.35
C LEU A 55 -5.08 -4.00 -3.54
N LEU A 56 -5.19 -5.32 -3.77
CA LEU A 56 -4.56 -5.99 -4.91
C LEU A 56 -5.08 -5.43 -6.25
N HIS A 57 -6.39 -5.17 -6.34
CA HIS A 57 -7.00 -4.55 -7.51
C HIS A 57 -6.48 -3.14 -7.72
N THR A 58 -6.41 -2.32 -6.66
CA THR A 58 -5.81 -0.97 -6.72
C THR A 58 -4.37 -1.02 -7.21
N MET A 59 -3.56 -1.96 -6.72
CA MET A 59 -2.17 -2.12 -7.17
C MET A 59 -2.08 -2.46 -8.67
N LYS A 60 -2.93 -3.37 -9.15
CA LYS A 60 -2.93 -3.79 -10.56
C LYS A 60 -3.43 -2.68 -11.49
N THR A 61 -4.52 -2.02 -11.13
CA THR A 61 -5.12 -0.96 -11.96
C THR A 61 -4.23 0.28 -12.07
N ASN A 62 -3.45 0.59 -11.03
CA ASN A 62 -2.51 1.72 -11.05
C ASN A 62 -1.14 1.37 -11.66
N ASN A 63 -0.92 0.12 -12.09
CA ASN A 63 0.31 -0.33 -12.76
C ASN A 63 1.60 0.02 -12.01
N TYR A 64 1.64 -0.18 -10.69
CA TYR A 64 2.86 0.06 -9.91
C TYR A 64 4.04 -0.75 -10.47
N GLN A 65 5.18 -0.08 -10.63
CA GLN A 65 6.39 -0.68 -11.20
C GLN A 65 7.37 -1.14 -10.11
N LEU A 66 7.34 -0.48 -8.96
CA LEU A 66 8.17 -0.73 -7.79
C LEU A 66 7.33 -0.67 -6.53
N VAL A 67 7.52 -1.63 -5.63
CA VAL A 67 7.06 -1.55 -4.24
C VAL A 67 8.24 -1.79 -3.32
N VAL A 68 8.23 -1.13 -2.17
CA VAL A 68 9.21 -1.33 -1.10
C VAL A 68 8.42 -1.75 0.15
N ASP A 69 8.64 -2.98 0.61
CA ASP A 69 8.09 -3.46 1.87
C ASP A 69 9.04 -3.09 3.02
N PHE A 70 8.57 -2.19 3.91
CA PHE A 70 9.32 -1.78 5.10
C PHE A 70 8.99 -2.61 6.35
N ALA A 71 7.91 -3.41 6.33
CA ALA A 71 7.48 -4.20 7.49
C ALA A 71 8.06 -5.62 7.46
N GLY A 72 8.21 -6.21 6.27
CA GLY A 72 8.85 -7.52 6.09
C GLY A 72 8.04 -8.70 6.62
N HIS A 73 6.72 -8.59 6.66
CA HIS A 73 5.82 -9.66 7.11
C HIS A 73 5.45 -10.60 5.96
N GLY A 74 5.29 -11.90 6.26
CA GLY A 74 5.02 -12.92 5.25
C GLY A 74 3.71 -12.70 4.46
N GLU A 75 2.68 -12.17 5.13
CA GLU A 75 1.41 -11.85 4.49
C GLU A 75 1.55 -10.72 3.46
N GLN A 76 2.42 -9.75 3.74
CA GLN A 76 2.71 -8.64 2.82
C GLN A 76 3.52 -9.14 1.63
N ALA A 77 4.53 -9.97 1.87
CA ALA A 77 5.28 -10.64 0.80
C ALA A 77 4.37 -11.47 -0.12
N PHE A 78 3.39 -12.18 0.43
CA PHE A 78 2.42 -12.95 -0.35
C PHE A 78 1.49 -12.05 -1.19
N LEU A 79 0.97 -10.96 -0.62
CA LEU A 79 0.17 -9.98 -1.36
C LEU A 79 0.98 -9.36 -2.51
N LEU A 80 2.22 -8.97 -2.24
CA LEU A 80 3.12 -8.43 -3.24
C LEU A 80 3.42 -9.47 -4.31
N TRP A 81 3.61 -10.74 -3.96
CA TRP A 81 3.77 -11.82 -4.94
C TRP A 81 2.56 -11.90 -5.89
N LEU A 82 1.33 -11.84 -5.37
CA LEU A 82 0.08 -11.86 -6.14
C LEU A 82 -0.15 -10.62 -7.02
N SER A 83 0.43 -9.46 -6.66
CA SER A 83 0.31 -8.23 -7.43
C SER A 83 1.05 -8.29 -8.76
N ARG A 84 2.04 -9.19 -8.88
CA ARG A 84 2.93 -9.35 -10.06
C ARG A 84 3.71 -8.09 -10.42
N ILE A 85 3.88 -7.17 -9.47
CA ILE A 85 4.73 -6.00 -9.65
C ILE A 85 6.17 -6.50 -9.89
N LYS A 86 6.82 -5.93 -10.91
CA LYS A 86 8.11 -6.42 -11.41
C LYS A 86 9.24 -6.23 -10.39
N HIS A 87 9.24 -5.12 -9.68
CA HIS A 87 10.25 -4.79 -8.68
C HIS A 87 9.59 -4.71 -7.29
N ARG A 88 10.02 -5.58 -6.37
CA ARG A 88 9.48 -5.75 -5.01
C ARG A 88 10.64 -5.90 -4.05
#